data_AF-A0A352PP17-F1
#
_entry.id   AF-A0A352PP17-F1
#
_cell.length_a   1.000
_cell.length_b   1.000
_cell.length_c   1.000
_cell.angle_alpha   90.00
_cell.angle_beta   90.00
_cell.angle_gamma   90.00
#
_symmetry.space_group_name_H-M   'P 1'
#
loop_
_entity.id
_entity.type
_entity.pdbx_description
1 polymer ?
#
loop_
_entity_poly.entity_id
_entity_poly.type
_entity_poly.pdbx_seq_one_letter_code
_entity_poly.pdbx_strand_id
1 'polypeptide(L)'
;MTKGHTKTVVSIAVAILWCTSLPALGQQAVKPGAAKAGSAAETKSSPSSSLAATVMKLKQIRVKDLDTDVPMAAKPLLTKLKQELSVLIQDTLNKQALRGTNPEELRTQIVSRLKSIGVAVAEPQTVSDSGPADTADHPFGDLLGVTLETPDGFPDLLVATTTVSIPCGEDSSLYVFNKHSGGWELLIEQEINDYDSISDAQGSLGYAVGPADHSRPFFVVVATINPWCTSNWQGIRYTVMRAGKTADQPAILFSTTDTVYLGGDEKYRITVTPDGFTMKFDSSAPDNSDEISAMKQVKYKVSGNKVVERR
;
A
#
# COMPACT_ATOMS: atom_id res chain seq x y z
N MET A 1 68.99 -13.67 1.29
CA MET A 1 69.03 -15.09 1.76
C MET A 1 67.60 -15.51 2.06
N THR A 2 66.96 -16.19 1.11
CA THR A 2 66.46 -17.61 1.17
C THR A 2 65.00 -17.70 1.64
N LYS A 3 64.04 -17.86 0.71
CA LYS A 3 63.36 -19.12 0.28
C LYS A 3 62.38 -19.64 1.35
N GLY A 4 61.15 -20.10 1.10
CA GLY A 4 60.37 -20.38 -0.12
C GLY A 4 59.06 -21.13 0.25
N HIS A 5 58.13 -21.20 -0.72
CA HIS A 5 57.07 -22.21 -1.01
C HIS A 5 56.24 -22.86 0.13
N THR A 6 54.92 -23.09 -0.04
CA THR A 6 54.37 -24.23 -0.82
C THR A 6 52.86 -24.04 -1.12
N LYS A 7 52.44 -24.41 -2.34
CA LYS A 7 51.05 -24.55 -2.80
C LYS A 7 50.56 -25.98 -2.53
N THR A 8 49.28 -26.16 -2.23
CA THR A 8 48.61 -27.48 -2.38
C THR A 8 47.31 -27.32 -3.16
N VAL A 9 47.29 -27.97 -4.32
CA VAL A 9 46.13 -28.24 -5.18
C VAL A 9 45.69 -29.67 -4.85
N VAL A 10 44.39 -29.94 -4.73
CA VAL A 10 43.86 -31.29 -4.79
C VAL A 10 42.78 -31.33 -5.87
N SER A 11 43.12 -32.01 -6.97
CA SER A 11 42.21 -32.49 -7.99
C SER A 11 41.80 -33.91 -7.63
N ILE A 12 40.51 -34.23 -7.78
CA ILE A 12 40.04 -35.62 -7.87
C ILE A 12 39.18 -35.72 -9.13
N ALA A 13 39.56 -36.66 -9.97
CA ALA A 13 38.86 -37.12 -11.16
C ALA A 13 38.69 -38.65 -11.07
N VAL A 14 38.02 -39.23 -12.09
CA VAL A 14 37.88 -40.66 -12.45
C VAL A 14 36.62 -41.33 -11.86
N ALA A 15 35.74 -42.09 -12.55
CA ALA A 15 35.51 -42.55 -13.95
C ALA A 15 34.02 -42.98 -14.05
N ILE A 16 33.25 -42.80 -15.14
CA ILE A 16 33.11 -43.56 -16.42
C ILE A 16 32.94 -45.09 -16.30
N LEU A 17 31.76 -45.62 -16.68
CA LEU A 17 31.45 -46.76 -17.59
C LEU A 17 29.91 -46.98 -17.60
N TRP A 18 29.14 -46.76 -18.69
CA TRP A 18 28.86 -47.51 -19.94
C TRP A 18 27.75 -48.59 -19.89
N CYS A 19 27.09 -48.74 -21.05
CA CYS A 19 26.05 -49.71 -21.49
C CYS A 19 24.58 -49.30 -21.23
N THR A 20 23.61 -49.40 -22.14
CA THR A 20 23.50 -49.94 -23.52
C THR A 20 22.18 -49.46 -24.16
N SER A 21 22.11 -49.60 -25.48
CA SER A 21 21.11 -49.22 -26.49
C SER A 21 19.72 -49.87 -26.48
N LEU A 22 18.67 -49.08 -26.85
CA LEU A 22 17.56 -49.24 -27.84
C LEU A 22 16.90 -50.63 -28.08
N PRO A 23 15.55 -50.71 -28.31
CA PRO A 23 14.99 -50.29 -29.61
C PRO A 23 13.62 -49.58 -29.60
N ALA A 24 13.33 -48.97 -30.75
CA ALA A 24 12.08 -48.35 -31.16
C ALA A 24 11.05 -49.38 -31.63
N LEU A 25 9.75 -49.08 -31.44
CA LEU A 25 8.65 -49.62 -32.24
C LEU A 25 7.37 -48.81 -32.03
N GLY A 26 6.68 -48.49 -33.13
CA GLY A 26 5.24 -48.22 -33.11
C GLY A 26 4.79 -46.83 -33.53
N GLN A 27 4.97 -46.47 -34.80
CA GLN A 27 4.09 -45.50 -35.46
C GLN A 27 2.70 -46.12 -35.66
N GLN A 28 1.64 -45.46 -35.20
CA GLN A 28 0.31 -45.57 -35.80
C GLN A 28 -0.23 -44.18 -36.10
N ALA A 29 -0.41 -43.94 -37.40
CA ALA A 29 -1.08 -42.78 -37.95
C ALA A 29 -2.60 -42.93 -37.78
N VAL A 30 -3.23 -41.95 -37.15
CA VAL A 30 -4.70 -41.78 -37.15
C VAL A 30 -5.02 -40.51 -37.92
N LYS A 31 -5.83 -40.65 -38.97
CA LYS A 31 -6.38 -39.57 -39.79
C LYS A 31 -7.44 -38.76 -39.01
N PRO A 32 -7.68 -37.49 -39.39
CA PRO A 32 -8.42 -36.53 -38.58
C PRO A 32 -9.93 -36.70 -38.71
N GLY A 33 -10.61 -36.88 -37.57
CA GLY A 33 -12.06 -36.72 -37.45
C GLY A 33 -12.38 -35.28 -37.08
N ALA A 34 -13.15 -34.61 -37.93
CA ALA A 34 -13.66 -33.28 -37.70
C ALA A 34 -14.58 -33.26 -36.46
N ALA A 35 -14.10 -32.68 -35.37
CA ALA A 35 -14.92 -32.28 -34.23
C ALA A 35 -14.89 -30.76 -34.10
N LYS A 36 -16.05 -30.13 -34.28
CA LYS A 36 -16.31 -28.73 -33.95
C LYS A 36 -16.05 -28.53 -32.45
N ALA A 37 -14.85 -28.07 -32.10
CA ALA A 37 -14.61 -27.44 -30.82
C ALA A 37 -14.94 -25.96 -30.96
N GLY A 38 -16.13 -25.58 -30.49
CA GLY A 38 -16.41 -24.20 -30.14
C GLY A 38 -15.48 -23.81 -29.00
N SER A 39 -14.32 -23.26 -29.33
CA SER A 39 -13.44 -22.61 -28.38
C SER A 39 -14.14 -21.32 -27.95
N ALA A 40 -14.91 -21.40 -26.87
CA ALA A 40 -15.13 -20.25 -26.02
C ALA A 40 -13.75 -19.88 -25.48
N ALA A 41 -13.11 -18.92 -26.15
CA ALA A 41 -12.00 -18.19 -25.60
C ALA A 41 -12.51 -17.55 -24.32
N GLU A 42 -12.23 -18.21 -23.20
CA GLU A 42 -12.32 -17.63 -21.88
C GLU A 42 -11.25 -16.55 -21.85
N THR A 43 -11.67 -15.35 -22.22
CA THR A 43 -10.86 -14.14 -22.19
C THR A 43 -10.44 -13.95 -20.75
N LYS A 44 -9.27 -14.46 -20.38
CA LYS A 44 -8.53 -14.02 -19.19
C LYS A 44 -8.33 -12.52 -19.38
N SER A 45 -9.22 -11.71 -18.81
CA SER A 45 -9.09 -10.27 -18.84
C SER A 45 -7.77 -9.92 -18.17
N SER A 46 -6.87 -9.27 -18.90
CA SER A 46 -5.64 -8.74 -18.33
C SER A 46 -6.00 -7.84 -17.13
N PRO A 47 -5.25 -7.88 -16.01
CA PRO A 47 -5.53 -7.09 -14.80
C PRO A 47 -5.71 -5.57 -15.08
N SER A 48 -5.11 -5.08 -16.16
CA SER A 48 -5.20 -3.68 -16.60
C SER A 48 -6.59 -3.25 -17.10
N SER A 49 -7.39 -4.15 -17.69
CA SER A 49 -8.75 -3.79 -18.17
C SER A 49 -9.81 -3.88 -17.07
N SER A 50 -9.50 -4.55 -15.96
CA SER A 50 -10.42 -4.68 -14.83
C SER A 50 -10.42 -3.44 -13.93
N LEU A 51 -9.27 -2.77 -13.74
CA LEU A 51 -9.14 -1.56 -12.91
C LEU A 51 -10.04 -0.41 -13.40
N ALA A 52 -9.96 -0.06 -14.68
CA ALA A 52 -10.82 0.99 -15.25
C ALA A 52 -12.31 0.67 -15.12
N ALA A 53 -12.68 -0.60 -15.30
CA ALA A 53 -14.06 -1.06 -15.11
C ALA A 53 -14.51 -0.97 -13.64
N THR A 54 -13.63 -1.27 -12.68
CA THR A 54 -13.90 -1.10 -11.25
C THR A 54 -14.15 0.37 -10.91
N VAL A 55 -13.27 1.28 -11.36
CA VAL A 55 -13.45 2.73 -11.20
C VAL A 55 -14.77 3.20 -11.80
N MET A 56 -15.10 2.81 -13.03
CA MET A 56 -16.37 3.18 -13.67
C MET A 56 -17.59 2.70 -12.89
N LYS A 57 -17.55 1.49 -12.31
CA LYS A 57 -18.65 0.96 -11.51
C LYS A 57 -18.81 1.71 -10.19
N LEU A 58 -17.71 2.04 -9.51
CA LEU A 58 -17.73 2.85 -8.28
C LEU A 58 -18.37 4.21 -8.53
N LYS A 59 -18.00 4.86 -9.64
CA LYS A 59 -18.55 6.18 -10.02
C LYS A 59 -20.05 6.19 -10.32
N GLN A 60 -20.64 5.03 -10.60
CA GLN A 60 -22.09 4.90 -10.81
C GLN A 60 -22.86 4.78 -9.49
N ILE A 61 -22.19 4.50 -8.38
CA ILE A 61 -22.81 4.39 -7.07
C ILE A 61 -22.99 5.80 -6.51
N ARG A 62 -24.26 6.18 -6.33
CA ARG A 62 -24.66 7.44 -5.71
C ARG A 62 -25.08 7.17 -4.27
N VAL A 63 -24.70 8.07 -3.39
CA VAL A 63 -25.21 8.15 -2.01
C VAL A 63 -25.95 9.46 -1.84
N LYS A 64 -26.79 9.55 -0.81
CA LYS A 64 -27.40 10.82 -0.44
C LYS A 64 -26.37 11.72 0.23
N ASP A 65 -26.59 13.02 0.18
CA ASP A 65 -25.79 14.00 0.90
C ASP A 65 -25.70 13.63 2.38
N LEU A 66 -24.48 13.66 2.92
CA LEU A 66 -24.15 13.36 4.31
C LEU A 66 -24.42 11.92 4.77
N ASP A 67 -24.73 11.00 3.85
CA ASP A 67 -24.83 9.58 4.18
C ASP A 67 -23.45 9.02 4.54
N THR A 68 -23.36 8.45 5.74
CA THR A 68 -22.13 7.87 6.26
C THR A 68 -22.00 6.39 5.95
N ASP A 69 -23.06 5.74 5.50
CA ASP A 69 -23.04 4.30 5.24
C ASP A 69 -22.42 4.02 3.87
N VAL A 70 -21.59 2.98 3.81
CA VAL A 70 -21.06 2.49 2.54
C VAL A 70 -22.05 1.51 1.92
N PRO A 71 -22.58 1.79 0.71
CA PRO A 71 -23.51 0.87 0.06
C PRO A 71 -22.89 -0.52 -0.12
N MET A 72 -23.69 -1.58 0.05
CA MET A 72 -23.22 -2.97 -0.11
C MET A 72 -22.55 -3.22 -1.48
N ALA A 73 -22.98 -2.51 -2.52
CA ALA A 73 -22.37 -2.60 -3.85
C ALA A 73 -20.98 -1.95 -3.95
N ALA A 74 -20.69 -0.94 -3.11
CA ALA A 74 -19.43 -0.21 -3.12
C ALA A 74 -18.32 -0.96 -2.39
N LYS A 75 -18.62 -1.60 -1.25
CA LYS A 75 -17.65 -2.31 -0.40
C LYS A 75 -16.69 -3.22 -1.18
N PRO A 76 -17.17 -4.25 -1.93
CA PRO A 76 -16.27 -5.14 -2.66
C PRO A 76 -15.56 -4.44 -3.83
N LEU A 77 -16.12 -3.36 -4.38
CA LEU A 77 -15.49 -2.61 -5.46
C LEU A 77 -14.36 -1.71 -4.94
N LEU A 78 -14.48 -1.14 -3.74
CA LEU A 78 -13.41 -0.38 -3.08
C LEU A 78 -12.24 -1.29 -2.74
N THR A 79 -12.51 -2.43 -2.10
CA THR A 79 -11.52 -3.48 -1.83
C THR A 79 -10.81 -3.88 -3.12
N LYS A 80 -11.58 -4.17 -4.17
CA LYS A 80 -11.02 -4.56 -5.48
C LYS A 80 -10.18 -3.46 -6.11
N LEU A 81 -10.61 -2.19 -6.05
CA LEU A 81 -9.86 -1.07 -6.63
C LEU A 81 -8.47 -0.96 -5.98
N LYS A 82 -8.39 -1.03 -4.66
CA LYS A 82 -7.11 -0.94 -3.93
C LYS A 82 -6.16 -2.07 -4.27
N GLN A 83 -6.66 -3.31 -4.30
CA GLN A 83 -5.90 -4.48 -4.75
C GLN A 83 -5.42 -4.35 -6.21
N GLU A 84 -6.26 -3.87 -7.12
CA GLU A 84 -5.89 -3.64 -8.52
C GLU A 84 -4.82 -2.53 -8.66
N LEU A 85 -4.87 -1.51 -7.81
CA LEU A 85 -3.84 -0.46 -7.72
C LEU A 85 -2.51 -1.02 -7.18
N SER A 86 -2.54 -1.80 -6.09
CA SER A 86 -1.37 -2.49 -5.51
C SER A 86 -0.65 -3.34 -6.57
N VAL A 87 -1.41 -4.17 -7.31
CA VAL A 87 -0.90 -4.99 -8.41
C VAL A 87 -0.32 -4.13 -9.54
N LEU A 88 -1.03 -3.07 -9.98
CA LEU A 88 -0.54 -2.20 -11.04
C LEU A 88 0.78 -1.51 -10.66
N ILE A 89 0.89 -1.04 -9.42
CA ILE A 89 2.10 -0.42 -8.87
C ILE A 89 3.23 -1.45 -8.89
N GLN A 90 3.03 -2.61 -8.27
CA GLN A 90 4.04 -3.66 -8.18
C GLN A 90 4.53 -4.12 -9.57
N ASP A 91 3.62 -4.35 -10.51
CA ASP A 91 3.96 -4.70 -11.89
C ASP A 91 4.80 -3.61 -12.56
N THR A 92 4.47 -2.34 -12.31
CA THR A 92 5.18 -1.21 -12.91
C THR A 92 6.59 -1.12 -12.34
N LEU A 93 6.73 -1.17 -11.02
CA LEU A 93 8.02 -1.15 -10.32
C LEU A 93 8.97 -2.25 -10.81
N ASN A 94 8.42 -3.42 -11.19
CA ASN A 94 9.21 -4.58 -11.62
C ASN A 94 9.52 -4.63 -13.12
N LYS A 95 9.14 -3.61 -13.90
CA LYS A 95 9.59 -3.51 -15.30
C LYS A 95 11.09 -3.27 -15.36
N GLN A 96 11.80 -4.08 -16.15
CA GLN A 96 13.26 -4.02 -16.27
C GLN A 96 13.79 -2.62 -16.63
N ALA A 97 13.06 -1.86 -17.47
CA ALA A 97 13.43 -0.52 -17.88
C ALA A 97 13.43 0.51 -16.75
N LEU A 98 12.79 0.22 -15.60
CA LEU A 98 12.65 1.12 -14.46
C LEU A 98 13.59 0.76 -13.31
N ARG A 99 14.55 -0.14 -13.53
CA ARG A 99 15.52 -0.51 -12.50
C ARG A 99 16.47 0.66 -12.21
N GLY A 100 16.46 1.13 -10.96
CA GLY A 100 17.35 2.19 -10.50
C GLY A 100 16.87 3.62 -10.78
N THR A 101 15.64 3.80 -11.23
CA THR A 101 15.02 5.13 -11.35
C THR A 101 14.65 5.68 -9.97
N ASN A 102 14.61 7.01 -9.85
CA ASN A 102 14.18 7.67 -8.62
C ASN A 102 12.64 7.57 -8.42
N PRO A 103 12.12 7.84 -7.22
CA PRO A 103 10.69 7.72 -6.92
C PRO A 103 9.76 8.57 -7.78
N GLU A 104 10.13 9.81 -8.14
CA GLU A 104 9.30 10.68 -8.98
C GLU A 104 9.15 10.19 -10.42
N GLU A 105 10.21 9.62 -10.98
CA GLU A 105 10.13 8.97 -12.29
C GLU A 105 9.23 7.73 -12.22
N LEU A 106 9.37 6.90 -11.19
CA LEU A 106 8.49 5.74 -10.98
C LEU A 106 7.02 6.15 -10.85
N ARG A 107 6.74 7.22 -10.09
CA ARG A 107 5.40 7.81 -9.95
C ARG A 107 4.85 8.24 -11.30
N THR A 108 5.65 8.95 -12.10
CA THR A 108 5.29 9.40 -13.45
C THR A 108 4.93 8.21 -14.35
N GLN A 109 5.67 7.11 -14.28
CA GLN A 109 5.38 5.90 -15.05
C GLN A 109 4.09 5.20 -14.60
N ILE A 110 3.81 5.19 -13.29
CA ILE A 110 2.56 4.64 -12.74
C ILE A 110 1.36 5.49 -13.20
N VAL A 111 1.43 6.81 -13.07
CA VAL A 111 0.38 7.74 -13.51
C VAL A 111 0.16 7.63 -15.03
N SER A 112 1.23 7.54 -15.81
CA SER A 112 1.15 7.33 -17.26
C SER A 112 0.45 6.01 -17.61
N ARG A 113 0.76 4.93 -16.89
CA ARG A 113 0.09 3.63 -17.08
C ARG A 113 -1.40 3.71 -16.72
N LEU A 114 -1.75 4.33 -15.60
CA LEU A 114 -3.15 4.56 -15.20
C LEU A 114 -3.92 5.35 -16.28
N LYS A 115 -3.32 6.43 -16.79
CA LYS A 115 -3.91 7.22 -17.88
C LYS A 115 -4.10 6.39 -19.15
N SER A 116 -3.14 5.53 -19.50
CA SER A 116 -3.22 4.66 -20.69
C SER A 116 -4.37 3.65 -20.64
N ILE A 117 -4.84 3.30 -19.43
CA ILE A 117 -5.98 2.40 -19.23
C ILE A 117 -7.29 3.15 -18.95
N GLY A 118 -7.29 4.49 -19.07
CA GLY A 118 -8.49 5.31 -18.89
C GLY A 118 -8.78 5.73 -17.45
N VAL A 119 -7.81 5.60 -16.54
CA VAL A 119 -7.95 6.07 -15.15
C VAL A 119 -7.15 7.35 -14.96
N ALA A 120 -7.86 8.45 -14.75
CA ALA A 120 -7.25 9.72 -14.41
C ALA A 120 -6.87 9.74 -12.92
N VAL A 121 -5.70 10.31 -12.63
CA VAL A 121 -5.31 10.72 -11.27
C VAL A 121 -5.61 12.21 -11.18
N ALA A 122 -6.33 12.64 -10.15
CA ALA A 122 -6.53 14.07 -9.93
C ALA A 122 -5.16 14.74 -9.75
N GLU A 123 -4.98 15.92 -10.35
CA GLU A 123 -3.85 16.76 -9.99
C GLU A 123 -4.01 17.15 -8.51
N PRO A 124 -2.93 17.19 -7.72
CA PRO A 124 -3.00 17.61 -6.32
C PRO A 124 -3.72 18.97 -6.25
N GLN A 125 -4.94 18.97 -5.73
CA GLN A 125 -5.65 20.21 -5.47
C GLN A 125 -4.85 20.90 -4.37
N THR A 126 -4.19 22.02 -4.69
CA THR A 126 -3.71 22.94 -3.65
C THR A 126 -4.93 23.32 -2.83
N VAL A 127 -4.97 22.88 -1.57
CA VAL A 127 -6.01 23.17 -0.59
C VAL A 127 -6.56 24.58 -0.78
N SER A 128 -7.74 24.66 -1.38
CA SER A 128 -8.52 25.88 -1.49
C SER A 128 -9.57 25.80 -0.41
N ASP A 129 -9.52 26.75 0.53
CA ASP A 129 -10.49 27.01 1.62
C ASP A 129 -11.91 27.38 1.12
N SER A 130 -12.28 26.91 -0.06
CA SER A 130 -13.66 26.97 -0.53
C SER A 130 -14.45 25.93 0.26
N GLY A 131 -15.38 26.42 1.09
CA GLY A 131 -16.35 25.66 1.88
C GLY A 131 -17.13 24.61 1.08
N PRO A 132 -18.11 23.94 1.70
CA PRO A 132 -18.63 22.65 1.25
C PRO A 132 -18.85 22.66 -0.26
N ALA A 133 -17.99 21.95 -0.97
CA ALA A 133 -18.14 21.74 -2.40
C ALA A 133 -19.58 21.25 -2.63
N ASP A 134 -20.23 21.82 -3.62
CA ASP A 134 -21.61 21.53 -4.01
C ASP A 134 -21.90 20.03 -3.81
N THR A 135 -22.72 19.71 -2.80
CA THR A 135 -22.80 18.39 -2.14
C THR A 135 -23.41 17.30 -3.02
N ALA A 136 -23.80 17.67 -4.24
CA ALA A 136 -24.69 16.87 -5.06
C ALA A 136 -24.06 15.65 -5.71
N ASP A 137 -22.73 15.49 -5.71
CA ASP A 137 -22.08 14.33 -6.36
C ASP A 137 -20.65 14.09 -5.83
N HIS A 138 -20.50 13.41 -4.70
CA HIS A 138 -19.22 12.82 -4.27
C HIS A 138 -19.17 11.33 -4.63
N PRO A 139 -18.89 10.95 -5.89
CA PRO A 139 -18.84 9.56 -6.27
C PRO A 139 -17.66 8.85 -5.59
N PHE A 140 -17.85 7.56 -5.35
CA PHE A 140 -16.73 6.69 -5.01
C PHE A 140 -15.77 6.53 -6.19
N GLY A 141 -14.48 6.38 -5.89
CA GLY A 141 -13.53 5.76 -6.80
C GLY A 141 -12.80 6.70 -7.76
N ASP A 142 -12.87 8.02 -7.60
CA ASP A 142 -11.87 8.91 -8.20
C ASP A 142 -10.50 8.63 -7.56
N LEU A 143 -9.46 8.50 -8.36
CA LEU A 143 -8.10 8.36 -7.86
C LEU A 143 -7.55 9.76 -7.62
N LEU A 144 -7.44 10.16 -6.35
CA LEU A 144 -7.05 11.50 -5.93
C LEU A 144 -5.53 11.69 -5.90
N GLY A 145 -4.77 10.61 -5.73
CA GLY A 145 -3.32 10.70 -5.67
C GLY A 145 -2.61 9.35 -5.69
N VAL A 146 -1.36 9.40 -6.17
CA VAL A 146 -0.37 8.32 -6.04
C VAL A 146 0.96 8.98 -5.67
N THR A 147 1.52 8.65 -4.52
CA THR A 147 2.83 9.13 -4.08
C THR A 147 3.80 7.98 -3.95
N LEU A 148 5.07 8.21 -4.28
CA LEU A 148 6.16 7.25 -4.10
C LEU A 148 7.34 7.96 -3.44
N GLU A 149 7.83 7.40 -2.35
CA GLU A 149 8.89 8.03 -1.56
C GLU A 149 9.90 6.98 -1.08
N THR A 150 11.17 7.35 -1.05
CA THR A 150 12.21 6.57 -0.37
C THR A 150 12.37 7.16 1.04
N PRO A 151 11.99 6.44 2.10
CA PRO A 151 12.11 6.96 3.46
C PRO A 151 13.56 7.24 3.85
N ASP A 152 13.77 8.33 4.60
CA ASP A 152 15.09 8.73 5.06
C ASP A 152 15.77 7.62 5.88
N GLY A 153 17.01 7.28 5.51
CA GLY A 153 17.77 6.22 6.17
C GLY A 153 17.43 4.80 5.69
N PHE A 154 16.51 4.64 4.75
CA PHE A 154 16.10 3.34 4.20
C PHE A 154 16.17 3.32 2.66
N PRO A 155 17.38 3.37 2.05
CA PRO A 155 17.54 3.50 0.60
C PRO A 155 17.03 2.29 -0.21
N ASP A 156 16.86 1.14 0.46
CA ASP A 156 16.29 -0.06 -0.14
C ASP A 156 14.77 -0.15 0.01
N LEU A 157 14.14 0.80 0.71
CA LEU A 157 12.69 0.88 0.83
C LEU A 157 12.10 1.88 -0.16
N LEU A 158 10.88 1.58 -0.59
CA LEU A 158 10.02 2.49 -1.33
C LEU A 158 8.61 2.37 -0.74
N VAL A 159 8.02 3.49 -0.36
CA VAL A 159 6.65 3.54 0.16
C VAL A 159 5.78 4.18 -0.90
N ALA A 160 4.70 3.51 -1.27
CA ALA A 160 3.68 4.05 -2.13
C ALA A 160 2.40 4.31 -1.34
N THR A 161 1.76 5.45 -1.57
CA THR A 161 0.41 5.73 -1.07
C THR A 161 -0.53 5.93 -2.25
N THR A 162 -1.72 5.34 -2.19
CA THR A 162 -2.81 5.64 -3.13
C THR A 162 -3.99 6.20 -2.37
N THR A 163 -4.64 7.22 -2.90
CA THR A 163 -5.79 7.87 -2.25
C THR A 163 -6.97 7.89 -3.20
N VAL A 164 -8.10 7.33 -2.80
CA VAL A 164 -9.33 7.30 -3.60
C VAL A 164 -10.44 8.10 -2.94
N SER A 165 -11.31 8.70 -3.74
CA SER A 165 -12.46 9.45 -3.23
C SER A 165 -13.49 8.49 -2.64
N ILE A 166 -14.06 8.93 -1.52
CA ILE A 166 -15.30 8.40 -0.96
C ILE A 166 -16.19 9.61 -0.58
N PRO A 167 -17.49 9.41 -0.33
CA PRO A 167 -18.33 10.48 0.18
C PRO A 167 -17.71 11.13 1.43
N CYS A 168 -17.69 12.47 1.44
CA CYS A 168 -17.15 13.29 2.54
C CYS A 168 -15.66 13.09 2.88
N GLY A 169 -14.86 12.55 1.96
CA GLY A 169 -13.41 12.50 2.15
C GLY A 169 -12.70 11.53 1.21
N GLU A 170 -11.78 10.78 1.78
CA GLU A 170 -10.86 9.93 1.04
C GLU A 170 -10.58 8.62 1.80
N ASP A 171 -10.24 7.58 1.05
CA ASP A 171 -9.70 6.32 1.58
C ASP A 171 -8.30 6.12 1.00
N SER A 172 -7.30 5.98 1.86
CA SER A 172 -5.90 5.86 1.46
C SER A 172 -5.32 4.49 1.83
N SER A 173 -4.42 4.01 0.99
CA SER A 173 -3.72 2.73 1.18
C SER A 173 -2.22 2.96 1.18
N LEU A 174 -1.50 2.21 2.00
CA LEU A 174 -0.04 2.29 2.09
C LEU A 174 0.58 0.95 1.72
N TYR A 175 1.60 1.01 0.87
CA TYR A 175 2.35 -0.14 0.40
C TYR A 175 3.84 0.08 0.63
N VAL A 176 4.52 -0.83 1.33
CA VAL A 176 5.97 -0.76 1.55
C VAL A 176 6.65 -1.84 0.73
N PHE A 177 7.53 -1.43 -0.15
CA PHE A 177 8.34 -2.30 -0.98
C PHE A 177 9.78 -2.32 -0.48
N ASN A 178 10.44 -3.47 -0.63
CA ASN A 178 11.87 -3.60 -0.44
C ASN A 178 12.56 -3.99 -1.74
N LYS A 179 13.72 -3.38 -1.96
CA LYS A 179 14.54 -3.61 -3.13
C LYS A 179 15.37 -4.89 -2.95
N HIS A 180 15.29 -5.77 -3.93
CA HIS A 180 16.13 -6.95 -4.05
C HIS A 180 16.77 -7.02 -5.44
N SER A 181 17.72 -7.95 -5.65
CA SER A 181 18.45 -8.09 -6.92
C SER A 181 17.53 -8.33 -8.13
N GLY A 182 16.33 -8.87 -7.91
CA GLY A 182 15.33 -9.16 -8.94
C GLY A 182 14.36 -8.00 -9.25
N GLY A 183 14.22 -7.03 -8.35
CA GLY A 183 13.19 -6.00 -8.43
C GLY A 183 12.67 -5.56 -7.06
N TRP A 184 11.41 -5.14 -7.01
CA TRP A 184 10.73 -4.67 -5.80
C TRP A 184 9.77 -5.73 -5.27
N GLU A 185 9.98 -6.14 -4.02
CA GLU A 185 9.10 -7.05 -3.29
C GLU A 185 8.17 -6.24 -2.38
N LEU A 186 6.87 -6.53 -2.43
CA LEU A 186 5.90 -5.91 -1.52
C LEU A 186 6.00 -6.59 -0.13
N LEU A 187 6.30 -5.80 0.91
CA LEU A 187 6.48 -6.28 2.28
C LEU A 187 5.29 -6.00 3.21
N ILE A 188 4.61 -4.87 3.01
CA ILE A 188 3.47 -4.42 3.82
C ILE A 188 2.44 -3.82 2.88
N GLU A 189 1.20 -4.26 3.04
CA GLU A 189 0.00 -3.65 2.50
C GLU A 189 -0.89 -3.28 3.70
N GLN A 190 -1.19 -2.00 3.83
CA GLN A 190 -2.04 -1.47 4.89
C GLN A 190 -3.27 -0.83 4.25
N GLU A 191 -4.38 -1.56 4.33
CA GLU A 191 -5.70 -1.20 3.85
C GLU A 191 -6.76 -1.49 4.92
N ILE A 192 -7.90 -0.80 4.84
CA ILE A 192 -9.13 -1.19 5.53
C ILE A 192 -10.17 -1.52 4.48
N ASN A 193 -10.58 -2.79 4.43
CA ASN A 193 -11.48 -3.32 3.41
C ASN A 193 -12.85 -3.64 4.00
N ASP A 194 -13.86 -3.70 3.13
CA ASP A 194 -15.22 -4.14 3.44
C ASP A 194 -15.90 -3.41 4.63
N TYR A 195 -15.55 -2.15 4.85
CA TYR A 195 -16.07 -1.37 5.97
C TYR A 195 -17.52 -0.90 5.77
N ASP A 196 -18.24 -0.73 6.88
CA ASP A 196 -19.67 -0.39 6.88
C ASP A 196 -19.91 1.12 6.79
N SER A 197 -19.03 1.94 7.37
CA SER A 197 -19.17 3.39 7.39
C SER A 197 -17.94 4.10 6.83
N ILE A 198 -18.13 5.22 6.13
CA ILE A 198 -17.03 6.07 5.65
C ILE A 198 -16.06 6.48 6.77
N SER A 199 -16.50 6.52 8.03
CA SER A 199 -15.65 6.81 9.18
C SER A 199 -14.66 5.71 9.54
N ASP A 200 -14.79 4.52 8.93
CA ASP A 200 -13.83 3.44 9.14
C ASP A 200 -12.67 3.48 8.14
N ALA A 201 -12.83 4.24 7.05
CA ALA A 201 -11.86 4.40 5.98
C ALA A 201 -10.53 5.03 6.47
N GLN A 202 -9.48 4.85 5.68
CA GLN A 202 -8.16 5.40 5.98
C GLN A 202 -7.98 6.79 5.33
N GLY A 203 -8.75 7.77 5.79
CA GLY A 203 -8.57 9.17 5.36
C GLY A 203 -7.23 9.75 5.84
N SER A 204 -6.83 10.91 5.29
CA SER A 204 -5.67 11.72 5.68
C SER A 204 -4.50 10.90 6.25
N LEU A 205 -4.00 9.99 5.43
CA LEU A 205 -2.97 9.03 5.80
C LEU A 205 -1.59 9.69 5.81
N GLY A 206 -0.80 9.33 6.82
CA GLY A 206 0.57 9.74 6.99
C GLY A 206 1.34 8.63 7.65
N TYR A 207 2.64 8.58 7.42
CA TYR A 207 3.46 7.48 7.91
C TYR A 207 4.87 7.93 8.27
N ALA A 208 5.57 7.10 9.04
CA ALA A 208 6.99 7.23 9.27
C ALA A 208 7.62 5.84 9.40
N VAL A 209 8.85 5.68 8.89
CA VAL A 209 9.62 4.44 9.03
C VAL A 209 10.67 4.64 10.11
N GLY A 210 10.60 3.82 11.15
CA GLY A 210 11.53 3.83 12.27
C GLY A 210 12.62 2.78 12.13
N PRO A 211 13.79 2.99 12.78
CA PRO A 211 14.95 2.13 12.61
C PRO A 211 14.73 0.70 13.08
N ALA A 212 15.64 -0.17 12.63
CA ALA A 212 15.77 -1.51 13.16
C ALA A 212 15.93 -1.48 14.68
N ASP A 213 15.42 -2.53 15.33
CA ASP A 213 15.92 -2.91 16.64
C ASP A 213 16.65 -4.25 16.54
N HIS A 214 17.12 -4.78 17.67
CA HIS A 214 17.82 -6.07 17.71
C HIS A 214 17.04 -7.25 17.10
N SER A 215 15.73 -7.10 16.80
CA SER A 215 14.88 -8.18 16.30
C SER A 215 14.56 -8.12 14.79
N ARG A 216 14.50 -6.92 14.18
CA ARG A 216 13.92 -6.73 12.83
C ARG A 216 14.43 -5.42 12.18
N PRO A 217 14.46 -5.32 10.83
CA PRO A 217 15.15 -4.24 10.11
C PRO A 217 14.48 -2.86 10.17
N PHE A 218 13.18 -2.77 10.40
CA PHE A 218 12.45 -1.50 10.57
C PHE A 218 11.06 -1.75 11.15
N PHE A 219 10.41 -0.68 11.62
CA PHE A 219 8.96 -0.66 11.88
C PHE A 219 8.33 0.51 11.13
N VAL A 220 7.03 0.42 10.86
CA VAL A 220 6.25 1.49 10.22
C VAL A 220 5.20 1.95 11.20
N VAL A 221 5.10 3.27 11.36
CA VAL A 221 3.98 3.93 12.05
C VAL A 221 3.10 4.51 10.97
N VAL A 222 1.82 4.15 10.97
CA VAL A 222 0.81 4.72 10.07
C VAL A 222 -0.20 5.45 10.94
N ALA A 223 -0.53 6.69 10.61
CA ALA A 223 -1.61 7.45 11.20
C ALA A 223 -2.65 7.79 10.13
N THR A 224 -3.92 7.70 10.49
CA THR A 224 -5.05 8.00 9.60
C THR A 224 -6.11 8.76 10.39
N ILE A 225 -6.74 9.73 9.77
CA ILE A 225 -7.90 10.41 10.35
C ILE A 225 -9.13 9.98 9.56
N ASN A 226 -10.19 9.59 10.26
CA ASN A 226 -11.38 9.15 9.56
C ASN A 226 -12.07 10.30 8.80
N PRO A 227 -12.62 10.03 7.60
CA PRO A 227 -13.54 10.93 6.92
C PRO A 227 -14.78 11.22 7.76
N TRP A 228 -15.28 12.46 7.67
CA TRP A 228 -16.53 12.87 8.29
C TRP A 228 -17.09 14.13 7.62
N CYS A 229 -18.41 14.19 7.45
CA CYS A 229 -19.05 15.23 6.64
C CYS A 229 -19.21 16.58 7.35
N THR A 230 -19.37 16.62 8.68
CA THR A 230 -19.94 17.79 9.38
C THR A 230 -19.17 18.24 10.64
N SER A 231 -18.03 17.62 10.96
CA SER A 231 -17.33 17.80 12.23
C SER A 231 -15.83 17.91 12.02
N ASN A 232 -15.23 18.92 12.67
CA ASN A 232 -13.78 19.04 12.82
C ASN A 232 -13.22 18.11 13.90
N TRP A 233 -14.08 17.58 14.78
CA TRP A 233 -13.72 16.52 15.72
C TRP A 233 -13.87 15.17 15.04
N GLN A 234 -12.76 14.46 14.92
CA GLN A 234 -12.66 13.16 14.27
C GLN A 234 -11.80 12.20 15.12
N GLY A 235 -11.80 10.94 14.76
CA GLY A 235 -10.88 9.93 15.28
C GLY A 235 -9.56 9.93 14.49
N ILE A 236 -8.45 9.94 15.21
CA ILE A 236 -7.13 9.61 14.68
C ILE A 236 -6.76 8.20 15.14
N ARG A 237 -6.51 7.31 14.17
CA ARG A 237 -5.98 5.97 14.42
C ARG A 237 -4.51 5.97 14.11
N TYR A 238 -3.68 5.40 14.98
CA TYR A 238 -2.27 5.15 14.65
C TYR A 238 -1.85 3.74 15.02
N THR A 239 -1.18 3.09 14.06
CA THR A 239 -0.84 1.68 14.07
C THR A 239 0.66 1.53 13.86
N VAL A 240 1.29 0.69 14.68
CA VAL A 240 2.70 0.31 14.55
C VAL A 240 2.77 -1.11 14.05
N MET A 241 3.51 -1.32 12.97
CA MET A 241 3.57 -2.63 12.31
C MET A 241 4.97 -2.95 11.80
N ARG A 242 5.17 -4.23 11.47
CA ARG A 242 6.32 -4.73 10.72
C ARG A 242 5.85 -5.64 9.60
N ALA A 243 6.76 -5.95 8.66
CA ALA A 243 6.53 -7.00 7.69
C ALA A 243 6.08 -8.30 8.38
N GLY A 244 4.99 -8.86 7.89
CA GLY A 244 4.33 -10.04 8.45
C GLY A 244 4.69 -11.32 7.74
N LYS A 245 3.72 -12.24 7.64
CA LYS A 245 3.87 -13.49 6.86
C LYS A 245 3.71 -13.24 5.37
N THR A 246 2.78 -12.35 5.03
CA THR A 246 2.46 -11.87 3.69
C THR A 246 2.26 -10.36 3.77
N ALA A 247 2.28 -9.67 2.63
CA ALA A 247 2.14 -8.22 2.59
C ALA A 247 0.82 -7.74 3.20
N ASP A 248 -0.29 -8.42 2.87
CA ASP A 248 -1.66 -8.17 3.35
C ASP A 248 -1.91 -8.61 4.80
N GLN A 249 -0.91 -9.22 5.45
CA GLN A 249 -0.99 -9.64 6.85
C GLN A 249 0.22 -9.12 7.64
N PRO A 250 0.40 -7.79 7.75
CA PRO A 250 1.49 -7.21 8.50
C PRO A 250 1.40 -7.59 9.98
N ALA A 251 2.55 -7.68 10.65
CA ALA A 251 2.60 -7.94 12.07
C ALA A 251 2.28 -6.65 12.84
N ILE A 252 1.02 -6.48 13.25
CA ILE A 252 0.58 -5.37 14.09
C ILE A 252 1.17 -5.51 15.49
N LEU A 253 1.96 -4.53 15.90
CA LEU A 253 2.59 -4.46 17.23
C LEU A 253 1.75 -3.65 18.21
N PHE A 254 1.04 -2.64 17.70
CA PHE A 254 0.23 -1.71 18.45
C PHE A 254 -0.77 -1.02 17.53
N SER A 255 -1.96 -0.74 18.04
CA SER A 255 -2.98 0.04 17.37
C SER A 255 -3.82 0.71 18.44
N THR A 256 -4.09 2.00 18.27
CA THR A 256 -4.99 2.74 19.14
C THR A 256 -5.71 3.82 18.35
N THR A 257 -6.76 4.37 18.94
CA THR A 257 -7.52 5.51 18.43
C THR A 257 -7.59 6.58 19.50
N ASP A 258 -7.48 7.83 19.08
CA ASP A 258 -7.67 9.03 19.88
C ASP A 258 -8.63 9.98 19.16
N THR A 259 -9.08 11.04 19.85
CA THR A 259 -9.83 12.14 19.23
C THR A 259 -8.88 13.25 18.78
N VAL A 260 -9.08 13.75 17.57
CA VAL A 260 -8.33 14.85 16.97
C VAL A 260 -9.26 15.98 16.53
N TYR A 261 -8.79 17.22 16.68
CA TYR A 261 -9.43 18.42 16.15
C TYR A 261 -8.72 18.91 14.90
N LEU A 262 -9.45 19.11 13.80
CA LEU A 262 -8.89 19.51 12.50
C LEU A 262 -8.85 21.01 12.23
N GLY A 263 -9.33 21.85 13.15
CA GLY A 263 -9.31 23.31 12.97
C GLY A 263 -7.97 23.97 13.30
N GLY A 264 -6.94 23.20 13.68
CA GLY A 264 -5.59 23.70 13.91
C GLY A 264 -4.73 23.73 12.63
N ASP A 265 -3.53 24.29 12.73
CA ASP A 265 -2.61 24.48 11.57
C ASP A 265 -2.05 23.16 11.00
N GLU A 266 -1.87 22.13 11.85
CA GLU A 266 -1.31 20.83 11.48
C GLU A 266 -2.21 19.71 12.03
N LYS A 267 -2.74 18.86 11.15
CA LYS A 267 -3.64 17.75 11.53
C LYS A 267 -2.99 16.81 12.56
N TYR A 268 -1.76 16.39 12.29
CA TYR A 268 -0.91 15.64 13.20
C TYR A 268 0.53 15.58 12.67
N ARG A 269 1.46 15.18 13.54
CA ARG A 269 2.86 14.91 13.19
C ARG A 269 3.32 13.58 13.78
N ILE A 270 4.01 12.78 12.97
CA ILE A 270 4.72 11.57 13.38
C ILE A 270 6.22 11.90 13.41
N THR A 271 6.91 11.56 14.50
CA THR A 271 8.37 11.71 14.58
C THR A 271 8.98 10.43 15.13
N VAL A 272 9.77 9.75 14.31
CA VAL A 272 10.50 8.54 14.72
C VAL A 272 11.80 8.90 15.45
N THR A 273 12.12 8.13 16.47
CA THR A 273 13.37 8.21 17.24
C THR A 273 14.08 6.86 17.21
N PRO A 274 15.36 6.77 17.59
CA PRO A 274 16.08 5.48 17.65
C PRO A 274 15.41 4.41 18.53
N ASP A 275 14.57 4.83 19.47
CA ASP A 275 13.93 3.97 20.46
C ASP A 275 12.39 3.92 20.36
N GLY A 276 11.79 4.56 19.35
CA GLY A 276 10.36 4.53 19.12
C GLY A 276 9.84 5.71 18.30
N PHE A 277 8.74 6.32 18.71
CA PHE A 277 8.13 7.42 17.97
C PHE A 277 7.30 8.35 18.89
N THR A 278 6.99 9.53 18.38
CA THR A 278 6.12 10.53 19.00
C THR A 278 4.98 10.85 18.04
N MET A 279 3.76 10.93 18.56
CA MET A 279 2.61 11.52 17.88
C MET A 279 2.29 12.86 18.51
N LYS A 280 2.00 13.86 17.66
CA LYS A 280 1.54 15.19 18.07
C LYS A 280 0.28 15.53 17.29
N PHE A 281 -0.78 15.97 17.96
CA PHE A 281 -2.05 16.39 17.34
C PHE A 281 -2.87 17.19 18.33
N ASP A 282 -3.82 17.99 17.85
CA ASP A 282 -4.74 18.72 18.73
C ASP A 282 -5.88 17.80 19.18
N SER A 283 -6.09 17.68 20.49
CA SER A 283 -7.10 16.80 21.10
C SER A 283 -7.95 17.58 22.11
N SER A 284 -8.97 16.96 22.71
CA SER A 284 -9.80 17.61 23.73
C SER A 284 -8.95 18.05 24.92
N ALA A 285 -9.19 19.27 25.41
CA ALA A 285 -8.51 19.77 26.60
C ALA A 285 -8.83 18.90 27.83
N PRO A 286 -7.87 18.67 28.75
CA PRO A 286 -8.07 17.80 29.91
C PRO A 286 -9.16 18.26 30.90
N ASP A 287 -9.63 19.50 30.81
CA ASP A 287 -10.62 20.13 31.68
C ASP A 287 -12.06 20.05 31.14
N ASN A 288 -12.32 19.16 30.18
CA ASN A 288 -13.65 18.75 29.70
C ASN A 288 -14.49 19.85 29.04
N SER A 289 -13.88 20.90 28.50
CA SER A 289 -14.58 21.72 27.51
C SER A 289 -14.40 21.07 26.14
N ASP A 290 -15.44 20.38 25.66
CA ASP A 290 -15.51 19.81 24.30
C ASP A 290 -15.35 20.89 23.19
N GLU A 291 -15.26 22.16 23.58
CA GLU A 291 -15.05 23.33 22.72
C GLU A 291 -13.60 23.80 22.65
N ILE A 292 -12.70 23.31 23.52
CA ILE A 292 -11.29 23.73 23.54
C ILE A 292 -10.41 22.55 23.13
N SER A 293 -9.67 22.73 22.04
CA SER A 293 -8.59 21.83 21.68
C SER A 293 -7.28 22.24 22.38
N ALA A 294 -6.48 21.26 22.76
CA ALA A 294 -5.14 21.43 23.26
C ALA A 294 -4.20 20.44 22.57
N MET A 295 -2.97 20.87 22.32
CA MET A 295 -1.96 20.01 21.73
C MET A 295 -1.65 18.82 22.65
N LYS A 296 -1.95 17.63 22.17
CA LYS A 296 -1.60 16.35 22.79
C LYS A 296 -0.32 15.83 22.14
N GLN A 297 0.62 15.37 22.96
CA GLN A 297 1.83 14.71 22.51
C GLN A 297 2.03 13.43 23.30
N VAL A 298 2.03 12.29 22.60
CA VAL A 298 2.26 10.97 23.19
C VAL A 298 3.54 10.38 22.63
N LYS A 299 4.33 9.73 23.49
CA LYS A 299 5.62 9.14 23.14
C LYS A 299 5.56 7.64 23.37
N TYR A 300 6.07 6.87 22.44
CA TYR A 300 6.10 5.42 22.53
C TYR A 300 7.51 4.90 22.37
N LYS A 301 7.84 3.86 23.14
CA LYS A 301 9.02 3.02 22.94
C LYS A 301 8.65 1.82 22.08
N VAL A 302 9.45 1.50 21.08
CA VAL A 302 9.35 0.25 20.32
C VAL A 302 10.55 -0.63 20.69
N SER A 303 10.29 -1.86 21.14
CA SER A 303 11.34 -2.82 21.47
C SER A 303 10.89 -4.24 21.18
N GLY A 304 11.54 -4.87 20.22
CA GLY A 304 11.10 -6.14 19.67
C GLY A 304 9.72 -6.00 19.02
N ASN A 305 8.78 -6.81 19.50
CA ASN A 305 7.37 -6.76 19.11
C ASN A 305 6.49 -6.08 20.16
N LYS A 306 7.07 -5.23 21.03
CA LYS A 306 6.32 -4.50 22.06
C LYS A 306 6.40 -3.01 21.81
N VAL A 307 5.26 -2.34 21.99
CA VAL A 307 5.15 -0.88 22.01
C VAL A 307 4.61 -0.46 23.37
N VAL A 308 5.27 0.50 24.01
CA VAL A 308 4.92 0.96 25.35
C VAL A 308 4.91 2.48 25.38
N GLU A 309 3.81 3.07 25.86
CA GLU A 309 3.73 4.52 26.07
C GLU A 309 4.71 4.96 27.16
N ARG A 310 5.46 6.02 26.89
CA ARG A 310 6.34 6.69 27.86
C ARG A 310 5.61 7.88 28.45
N ARG A 311 5.56 7.91 29.78
CA ARG A 311 5.21 9.09 30.56
C ARG A 311 6.35 10.09 30.58
#